data_AF-A0A5S9MEW9-F1
#
_entry.id   AF-A0A5S9MEW9-F1
#
_cell.length_a   1.000
_cell.length_b   1.000
_cell.length_c   1.000
_cell.angle_alpha   90.00
_cell.angle_beta   90.00
_cell.angle_gamma   90.00
#
_symmetry.space_group_name_H-M   'P 1'
#
loop_
_entity.id
_entity.type
_entity.pdbx_description
1 polymer ?
#
loop_
_entity_poly.entity_id
_entity_poly.type
_entity_poly.pdbx_seq_one_letter_code
_entity_poly.pdbx_strand_id
1 'polypeptide(L)'
;MEIAEDLGYEVKEEPFTRHDVYTAEEVFLTGTAAEVIAVVKVDGRTIGEGKPGFHTNKLLEQFRKRVVEEGEKVVFADENIHAS
;
A
#
# COMPACT_ATOMS: atom_id res chain seq x y z
N MET A 1 3.45 -7.76 4.02
CA MET A 1 4.74 -8.34 3.61
C MET A 1 4.53 -9.39 2.54
N GLU A 2 3.60 -10.32 2.72
CA GLU A 2 3.17 -11.36 1.75
C GLU A 2 3.18 -10.92 0.27
N ILE A 3 2.44 -9.86 -0.10
CA ILE A 3 2.40 -9.37 -1.49
C ILE A 3 3.80 -9.07 -2.06
N ALA A 4 4.70 -8.52 -1.25
CA ALA A 4 6.05 -8.21 -1.70
C ALA A 4 6.87 -9.50 -1.92
N GLU A 5 6.72 -10.47 -1.03
CA GLU A 5 7.36 -11.79 -1.14
C GLU A 5 6.84 -12.56 -2.37
N ASP A 6 5.52 -12.53 -2.62
CA ASP A 6 4.88 -13.15 -3.80
C ASP A 6 5.38 -12.52 -5.12
N LEU A 7 5.72 -11.24 -5.10
CA LEU A 7 6.34 -10.53 -6.22
C LEU A 7 7.84 -10.80 -6.35
N GLY A 8 8.43 -11.59 -5.44
CA GLY A 8 9.85 -11.96 -5.46
C GLY A 8 10.79 -10.91 -4.88
N TYR A 9 10.28 -9.94 -4.10
CA TYR A 9 11.14 -8.99 -3.40
C TYR A 9 11.82 -9.64 -2.20
N GLU A 10 13.06 -9.22 -1.95
CA GLU A 10 13.70 -9.45 -0.66
C GLU A 10 13.09 -8.49 0.37
N VAL A 11 12.54 -9.04 1.46
CA VAL A 11 11.93 -8.26 2.54
C VAL A 11 12.77 -8.42 3.81
N LYS A 12 13.11 -7.30 4.44
CA LYS A 12 13.84 -7.27 5.71
C LYS A 12 13.10 -6.40 6.72
N GLU A 13 12.95 -6.92 7.92
CA GLU A 13 12.54 -6.15 9.09
C GLU A 13 13.79 -5.89 9.94
N GLU A 14 14.30 -4.66 9.86
CA GLU A 14 15.47 -4.24 10.61
C GLU A 14 15.39 -2.75 10.97
N PRO A 15 16.11 -2.30 12.01
CA PRO A 15 16.23 -0.88 12.29
C PRO A 15 16.87 -0.16 11.10
N PHE A 16 16.21 0.88 10.60
CA PHE A 16 16.76 1.80 9.61
C PHE A 16 16.84 3.21 10.19
N THR A 17 17.73 4.02 9.63
CA THR A 17 17.99 5.39 10.03
C THR A 17 17.17 6.37 9.19
N ARG A 18 17.10 7.63 9.62
CA ARG A 18 16.55 8.71 8.79
C ARG A 18 17.33 8.89 7.49
N HIS A 19 18.63 8.64 7.50
CA HIS A 19 19.45 8.75 6.29
C HIS A 19 18.97 7.77 5.22
N ASP A 20 18.69 6.52 5.61
CA ASP A 20 18.19 5.48 4.70
C ASP A 20 16.88 5.92 4.03
N VAL A 21 15.96 6.53 4.79
CA VAL A 21 14.72 7.11 4.23
C VAL A 21 15.01 8.21 3.23
N TYR A 22 15.90 9.15 3.57
CA TYR A 22 16.17 10.30 2.72
C TYR A 22 16.89 9.94 1.42
N THR A 23 17.59 8.81 1.39
CA THR A 23 18.31 8.32 0.21
C THR A 23 17.61 7.18 -0.52
N ALA A 24 16.46 6.73 -0.03
CA ALA A 24 15.69 5.66 -0.66
C ALA A 24 15.19 6.07 -2.05
N GLU A 25 15.10 5.10 -2.96
CA GLU A 25 14.51 5.28 -4.29
C GLU A 25 12.99 5.48 -4.18
N GLU A 26 12.36 4.75 -3.26
CA GLU A 26 10.93 4.82 -2.98
C GLU A 26 10.66 4.69 -1.48
N VAL A 27 9.65 5.41 -0.99
CA VAL A 27 9.11 5.28 0.36
C VAL A 27 7.60 5.24 0.25
N PHE A 28 6.96 4.40 1.05
CA PHE A 28 5.51 4.34 1.13
C PHE A 28 5.06 4.06 2.56
N LEU A 29 3.80 4.38 2.84
CA LEU A 29 3.11 4.03 4.07
C LEU A 29 2.00 3.04 3.77
N THR A 30 1.68 2.22 4.76
CA THR A 30 0.55 1.30 4.70
C THR A 30 -0.42 1.55 5.83
N GLY A 31 -1.71 1.35 5.59
CA GLY A 31 -2.71 1.38 6.65
C GLY A 31 -4.09 0.96 6.14
N THR A 32 -4.99 0.55 7.01
CA THR A 32 -6.31 0.02 6.60
C THR A 32 -7.10 1.00 5.73
N ALA A 33 -7.12 2.29 6.10
CA ALA A 33 -7.80 3.32 5.31
C ALA A 33 -6.92 3.89 4.18
N ALA A 34 -5.60 3.83 4.35
CA ALA A 34 -4.62 4.40 3.43
C ALA A 34 -4.27 3.46 2.28
N GLU A 35 -4.52 2.16 2.43
CA GLU A 35 -3.98 1.10 1.57
C GLU A 35 -2.44 1.16 1.54
N VAL A 36 -1.86 1.43 0.36
CA VAL A 36 -0.45 1.73 0.12
C VAL A 36 -0.36 3.14 -0.45
N ILE A 37 0.33 4.06 0.23
CA ILE A 37 0.48 5.45 -0.20
C ILE A 37 1.95 5.79 -0.42
N ALA A 38 2.28 6.26 -1.61
CA ALA A 38 3.61 6.76 -1.93
C ALA A 38 3.96 8.04 -1.14
N VAL A 39 5.15 8.07 -0.55
CA VAL A 39 5.72 9.23 0.12
C VAL A 39 6.83 9.80 -0.77
N VAL A 40 6.53 10.94 -1.41
CA VAL A 40 7.47 11.59 -2.34
C VAL A 40 8.33 12.67 -1.69
N LYS A 41 8.04 13.01 -0.42
CA LYS A 41 8.75 14.05 0.32
C LYS A 41 8.73 13.79 1.82
N VAL A 42 9.89 13.84 2.47
CA VAL A 42 10.06 13.69 3.93
C VAL A 42 10.94 14.82 4.44
N ASP A 43 10.52 15.54 5.49
CA ASP A 43 11.28 16.63 6.11
C ASP A 43 11.83 17.67 5.12
N GLY A 44 11.04 18.02 4.11
CA GLY A 44 11.45 18.98 3.08
C GLY A 44 12.28 18.37 1.93
N ARG A 45 12.72 17.12 2.04
CA ARG A 45 13.55 16.42 1.05
C ARG A 45 12.71 15.57 0.12
N THR A 46 12.95 15.68 -1.17
CA THR A 46 12.33 14.83 -2.19
C THR A 46 12.89 13.42 -2.10
N ILE A 47 12.02 12.41 -2.12
CA ILE A 47 12.38 10.99 -2.20
C ILE A 47 12.43 10.58 -3.67
N GLY A 48 13.48 9.88 -4.09
CA GLY A 48 13.70 9.49 -5.49
C GLY A 48 13.49 10.65 -6.47
N GLU A 49 12.59 10.45 -7.44
CA GLU A 49 12.24 11.44 -8.45
C GLU A 49 11.08 12.38 -8.04
N GLY A 50 10.60 12.30 -6.80
CA GLY A 50 9.47 13.09 -6.31
C GLY A 50 8.12 12.68 -6.89
N LYS A 51 8.00 11.43 -7.34
CA LYS A 51 6.79 10.84 -7.91
C LYS A 51 6.58 9.44 -7.32
N PRO A 52 5.35 8.90 -7.32
CA PRO A 52 5.11 7.51 -6.96
C PRO A 52 5.96 6.57 -7.84
N GLY A 53 6.82 5.78 -7.20
CA GLY A 53 7.73 4.89 -7.91
C GLY A 53 7.08 3.61 -8.43
N PHE A 54 7.84 2.83 -9.19
CA PHE A 54 7.36 1.62 -9.86
C PHE A 54 6.94 0.55 -8.85
N HIS A 55 7.78 0.29 -7.84
CA HIS A 55 7.55 -0.79 -6.88
C HIS A 55 6.35 -0.48 -5.97
N THR A 56 6.22 0.77 -5.53
CA THR A 56 5.10 1.25 -4.74
C THR A 56 3.78 1.10 -5.48
N ASN A 57 3.74 1.52 -6.76
CA ASN A 57 2.55 1.36 -7.59
C ASN A 57 2.20 -0.12 -7.81
N LYS A 58 3.22 -0.97 -7.97
CA LYS A 58 3.03 -2.42 -8.13
C LYS A 58 2.43 -3.04 -6.88
N LEU A 59 2.93 -2.68 -5.70
CA LEU A 59 2.39 -3.14 -4.41
C LEU A 59 0.95 -2.68 -4.21
N LEU A 60 0.62 -1.42 -4.52
CA LEU A 60 -0.75 -0.91 -4.46
C LEU A 60 -1.69 -1.67 -5.40
N GLU A 61 -1.25 -1.94 -6.64
CA GLU A 61 -2.03 -2.71 -7.62
C GLU A 61 -2.35 -4.11 -7.10
N GLN A 62 -1.36 -4.82 -6.56
CA GLN A 62 -1.57 -6.16 -6.01
C GLN A 62 -2.41 -6.14 -4.74
N PHE A 63 -2.23 -5.15 -3.87
CA PHE A 63 -3.04 -5.00 -2.66
C PHE A 63 -4.53 -4.87 -3.00
N ARG A 64 -4.86 -4.02 -3.97
CA ARG A 64 -6.25 -3.83 -4.43
C ARG A 64 -6.86 -5.08 -5.04
N LYS A 65 -6.06 -5.91 -5.72
CA LYS A 65 -6.54 -7.21 -6.23
C LYS A 65 -6.86 -8.15 -5.07
N ARG A 66 -5.94 -8.28 -4.12
CA ARG A 66 -6.06 -9.19 -2.98
C ARG A 66 -7.26 -8.86 -2.09
N VAL A 67 -7.52 -7.60 -1.77
CA VAL A 67 -8.66 -7.21 -0.90
C VAL A 67 -10.04 -7.45 -1.53
N VAL A 68 -10.12 -7.61 -2.86
CA VAL A 68 -11.38 -7.96 -3.55
C VAL A 68 -11.64 -9.46 -3.52
N GLU A 69 -10.57 -10.26 -3.51
CA GLU A 69 -10.63 -11.72 -3.46
C GLU A 69 -10.75 -12.23 -2.02
N GLU A 70 -10.03 -11.59 -1.11
CA GLU A 70 -9.94 -11.92 0.30
C GLU A 70 -10.78 -10.95 1.13
N GLY A 71 -12.08 -11.23 1.19
CA GLY A 71 -13.02 -10.49 2.01
C GLY A 71 -14.32 -11.26 2.13
N GLU A 72 -15.00 -11.11 3.27
CA GLU A 72 -16.33 -11.67 3.41
C GLU A 72 -17.31 -10.83 2.58
N LYS A 73 -17.85 -11.44 1.52
CA LYS A 73 -18.83 -10.78 0.66
C LYS A 73 -20.13 -10.60 1.43
N VAL A 74 -20.41 -9.36 1.82
CA VAL A 74 -21.73 -8.99 2.33
C VAL A 74 -22.68 -8.90 1.14
N VAL A 75 -23.46 -9.96 0.92
CA VAL A 75 -24.58 -9.93 -0.03
C VAL A 75 -25.73 -9.22 0.68
N PHE A 76 -26.04 -7.99 0.26
CA PHE A 76 -27.30 -7.37 0.65
C PHE A 76 -28.42 -8.11 -0.10
N ALA A 77 -29.19 -8.90 0.62
CA ALA A 77 -30.45 -9.42 0.09
C ALA A 77 -31.37 -8.22 -0.15
N ASP A 78 -31.89 -8.11 -1.37
CA ASP A 78 -32.92 -7.15 -1.76
C ASP A 78 -34.24 -7.54 -1.07
N GLU A 79 -34.33 -7.34 0.24
CA GLU A 79 -35.56 -7.53 1.00
C GLU A 79 -36.25 -6.19 1.16
N ASN A 80 -37.18 -5.93 0.24
CA ASN A 80 -38.35 -5.07 0.37
C ASN A 80 -38.33 -4.15 1.60
N ILE A 81 -37.78 -2.95 1.43
CA ILE A 81 -38.01 -1.84 2.36
C ILE A 81 -39.48 -1.42 2.19
N HIS A 82 -40.39 -2.13 2.86
CA HIS A 82 -41.67 -1.58 3.23
C HIS A 82 -41.43 -0.67 4.43
N ALA A 83 -41.12 0.60 4.14
CA ALA A 83 -41.28 1.67 5.11
C ALA A 83 -42.78 1.82 5.37
N SER A 84 -43.22 1.36 6.55
CA SER A 84 -44.54 1.66 7.12
C SER A 84 -44.57 3.03 7.76
#